data_AF-A0A381ECW9-F1
#
_entry.id   AF-A0A381ECW9-F1
#
_cell.length_a   1.000
_cell.length_b   1.000
_cell.length_c   1.000
_cell.angle_alpha   90.00
_cell.angle_beta   90.00
_cell.angle_gamma   90.00
#
_symmetry.space_group_name_H-M   'P 1'
#
loop_
_entity.id
_entity.type
_entity.pdbx_description
1 polymer ?
#
loop_
_entity_poly.entity_id
_entity_poly.type
_entity_poly.pdbx_seq_one_letter_code
_entity_poly.pdbx_strand_id
1 'polypeptide(L)'
;MPSTDNLSRPFAVRLPSEKAAEYERLSHDSGESMSVVLRKVLTEASPVFYSRVPMSVREDRIKALHYLSKSSNNINQVAKHLNILSLQGRLSYEECAHYLRVLDTIAAGFTRALRIFDVN
;
A
#
# COMPACT_ATOMS: atom_id res chain seq x y z
N MET A 1 6.31 9.90 -6.67
CA MET A 1 7.23 10.09 -7.81
C MET A 1 8.14 11.24 -7.45
N PRO A 2 9.47 11.15 -7.61
CA PRO A 2 10.32 12.31 -7.34
C PRO A 2 9.94 13.38 -8.36
N SER A 3 9.60 14.58 -7.89
CA SER A 3 9.33 15.71 -8.76
C SER A 3 10.58 16.01 -9.58
N THR A 4 10.49 15.86 -10.90
CA THR A 4 11.51 16.29 -11.84
C THR A 4 11.40 17.80 -12.01
N ASP A 5 11.61 18.55 -10.94
CA ASP A 5 11.74 19.99 -11.01
C ASP A 5 13.13 20.32 -11.54
N ASN A 6 13.19 21.16 -12.57
CA ASN A 6 14.45 21.62 -13.13
C ASN A 6 15.22 22.46 -12.10
N LEU A 7 16.40 22.00 -11.72
CA LEU A 7 17.24 22.65 -10.72
C LEU A 7 18.06 23.76 -11.36
N SER A 8 17.99 24.96 -10.80
CA SER A 8 18.61 26.16 -11.39
C SER A 8 20.09 26.33 -11.04
N ARG A 9 20.44 26.24 -9.75
CA ARG A 9 21.82 26.46 -9.26
C ARG A 9 22.14 25.68 -7.99
N PRO A 10 23.42 25.32 -7.76
CA PRO A 10 23.84 24.69 -6.50
C PRO A 10 23.86 25.70 -5.36
N PHE A 11 23.47 25.25 -4.16
CA PHE A 11 23.62 25.98 -2.91
C PHE A 11 24.52 25.17 -1.97
N ALA A 12 25.51 25.82 -1.37
CA ALA A 12 26.42 25.21 -0.39
C ALA A 12 26.30 25.96 0.94
N VAL A 13 26.05 25.23 2.02
CA VAL A 13 25.83 25.80 3.36
C VAL A 13 26.63 24.98 4.38
N ARG A 14 27.21 25.65 5.37
CA ARG A 14 27.81 25.01 6.54
C ARG A 14 26.80 25.00 7.67
N LEU A 15 26.54 23.82 8.24
CA LEU A 15 25.62 23.63 9.34
C LEU A 15 26.37 23.37 10.64
N PRO A 16 25.80 23.72 11.81
CA PRO A 16 26.26 23.23 13.10
C PRO A 16 26.31 21.68 13.12
N SER A 17 27.28 21.11 13.82
CA SER A 17 27.54 19.66 13.85
C SER A 17 26.31 18.84 14.25
N GLU A 18 25.53 19.32 15.22
CA GLU A 18 24.31 18.66 15.69
C GLU A 18 23.25 18.54 14.59
N LYS A 19 23.06 19.61 13.81
CA LYS A 19 22.10 19.65 12.70
C LYS A 19 22.56 18.83 11.50
N ALA A 20 23.87 18.81 11.24
CA ALA A 20 24.43 17.94 10.22
C ALA A 20 24.17 16.45 10.54
N ALA A 21 24.42 16.04 11.79
CA ALA A 21 24.18 14.67 12.24
C ALA A 21 22.67 14.29 12.27
N GLU A 22 21.78 15.24 12.53
CA GLU A 22 20.33 15.03 12.40
C GLU A 22 19.94 14.74 10.94
N TYR A 23 20.41 15.53 9.99
CA TYR A 23 20.07 15.34 8.57
C TYR A 23 20.71 14.10 7.96
N GLU A 24 21.90 13.71 8.42
CA GLU A 24 22.54 12.45 8.04
C GLU A 24 21.71 11.24 8.48
N ARG A 25 21.20 11.25 9.72
CA ARG A 25 20.28 10.22 10.21
C ARG A 25 18.99 10.19 9.38
N LEU A 26 18.39 11.34 9.10
CA LEU A 26 17.19 11.41 8.26
C LEU A 26 17.43 10.87 6.85
N SER A 27 18.59 11.16 6.25
CA SER A 27 18.97 10.63 4.93
C SER A 27 19.10 9.11 4.96
N HIS A 28 19.75 8.57 6.00
CA HIS A 28 19.89 7.14 6.18
C HIS A 28 18.53 6.43 6.38
N ASP A 29 17.70 6.96 7.27
CA ASP A 29 16.45 6.33 7.67
C ASP A 29 15.36 6.42 6.59
N SER A 30 15.32 7.52 5.83
CA SER A 30 14.39 7.70 4.71
C SER A 30 14.89 7.04 3.42
N GLY A 31 16.20 6.79 3.30
CA GLY A 31 16.84 6.39 2.05
C GLY A 31 16.86 7.50 0.98
N GLU A 32 16.53 8.73 1.34
CA GLU A 32 16.65 9.91 0.47
C GLU A 32 18.08 10.43 0.46
N SER A 33 18.54 11.02 -0.65
CA SER A 33 19.86 11.65 -0.69
C SER A 33 19.88 12.93 0.14
N MET A 34 21.06 13.26 0.68
CA MET A 34 21.25 14.49 1.48
C MET A 34 20.76 15.76 0.75
N SER A 35 20.91 15.83 -0.57
CA SER A 35 20.41 16.95 -1.37
C SER A 35 18.89 17.07 -1.38
N VAL A 36 18.16 15.95 -1.27
CA VAL A 36 16.69 15.94 -1.15
C VAL A 36 16.27 16.36 0.25
N VAL A 37 16.95 15.83 1.29
CA VAL A 37 16.71 16.20 2.69
C VAL A 37 16.88 17.70 2.90
N LEU A 38 18.02 18.26 2.46
CA LEU A 38 18.29 19.70 2.57
C LEU A 38 17.28 20.55 1.80
N ARG A 39 16.86 20.11 0.61
CA ARG A 39 15.86 20.85 -0.16
C ARG A 39 14.54 20.91 0.57
N LYS A 40 14.02 19.76 1.02
CA LYS A 40 12.74 19.70 1.75
C LYS A 40 12.76 20.57 2.99
N VAL A 41 13.84 20.51 3.78
CA VAL A 41 13.99 21.33 4.99
C VAL A 41 14.00 22.83 4.67
N LEU A 42 14.55 23.23 3.53
CA LEU A 42 14.62 24.64 3.13
C LEU A 42 13.34 25.15 2.46
N THR A 43 12.55 24.27 1.83
CA THR A 43 11.35 24.66 1.05
C THR A 43 10.03 24.40 1.76
N GLU A 44 9.98 23.44 2.69
CA GLU A 44 8.77 23.02 3.38
C GLU A 44 8.76 23.56 4.82
N ALA A 45 7.62 24.10 5.27
CA ALA A 45 7.46 24.59 6.64
C ALA A 45 7.49 23.46 7.69
N SER A 46 7.17 22.22 7.29
CA SER A 46 7.20 21.03 8.14
C SER A 46 7.55 19.81 7.29
N PRO A 47 8.84 19.54 7.07
CA PRO A 47 9.28 18.49 6.17
C PRO A 47 8.95 17.10 6.73
N VAL A 48 8.30 16.27 5.91
CA VAL A 48 7.95 14.89 6.28
C VAL A 48 8.88 13.91 5.57
N PHE A 49 9.56 13.08 6.35
CA PHE A 49 10.43 12.01 5.88
C PHE A 49 9.77 10.66 6.16
N TYR A 50 9.53 9.89 5.11
CA TYR A 50 9.01 8.53 5.25
C TYR A 50 10.18 7.58 5.45
N SER A 51 10.14 6.78 6.51
CA SER A 51 11.10 5.71 6.74
C SER A 51 11.13 4.74 5.57
N ARG A 52 12.32 4.29 5.19
CA ARG A 52 12.51 3.26 4.17
C ARG A 52 11.87 1.96 4.63
N VAL A 53 10.68 1.67 4.11
CA VAL A 53 10.03 0.37 4.35
C VAL A 53 10.91 -0.73 3.73
N PRO A 54 11.27 -1.79 4.48
CA PRO A 54 12.01 -2.91 3.94
C PRO A 54 11.33 -3.46 2.68
N MET A 55 12.12 -3.83 1.66
CA MET A 55 11.59 -4.33 0.38
C MET A 55 10.67 -5.55 0.58
N SER A 56 10.98 -6.43 1.52
CA SER A 56 10.15 -7.58 1.90
C SER A 56 8.74 -7.18 2.34
N VAL A 57 8.64 -6.23 3.27
CA VAL A 57 7.36 -5.70 3.78
C VAL A 57 6.54 -5.04 2.66
N ARG A 58 7.21 -4.37 1.72
CA ARG A 58 6.56 -3.75 0.57
C ARG A 58 5.99 -4.80 -0.39
N GLU A 59 6.75 -5.84 -0.71
CA GLU A 59 6.29 -6.93 -1.56
C GLU A 59 5.10 -7.67 -0.96
N ASP A 60 5.14 -7.93 0.35
CA ASP A 60 4.07 -8.61 1.06
C ASP A 60 2.79 -7.76 1.12
N ARG A 61 2.92 -6.44 1.33
CA ARG A 61 1.78 -5.51 1.21
C ARG A 61 1.19 -5.48 -0.19
N ILE A 62 2.01 -5.53 -1.24
CA ILE A 62 1.54 -5.58 -2.63
C ILE A 62 0.78 -6.89 -2.89
N LYS A 63 1.31 -8.03 -2.42
CA LYS A 63 0.63 -9.32 -2.52
C LYS A 63 -0.72 -9.30 -1.79
N ALA A 64 -0.77 -8.77 -0.57
CA ALA A 64 -2.00 -8.64 0.21
C ALA A 64 -3.07 -7.81 -0.52
N LEU A 65 -2.69 -6.64 -1.05
CA LEU A 65 -3.57 -5.78 -1.85
C LEU A 65 -4.08 -6.47 -3.11
N HIS A 66 -3.23 -7.24 -3.79
CA HIS A 66 -3.62 -8.02 -4.96
C HIS A 66 -4.66 -9.09 -4.63
N TYR A 67 -4.47 -9.83 -3.54
CA TYR A 67 -5.47 -10.80 -3.07
C TYR A 67 -6.80 -10.13 -2.70
N LEU A 68 -6.75 -8.98 -2.02
CA LEU A 68 -7.95 -8.18 -1.70
C LEU A 68 -8.72 -7.77 -2.96
N SER A 69 -8.01 -7.24 -3.96
CA SER A 69 -8.62 -6.80 -5.22
C SER A 69 -9.29 -7.95 -5.98
N LYS A 70 -8.61 -9.10 -6.10
CA LYS A 70 -9.17 -10.28 -6.77
C LYS A 70 -10.42 -10.81 -6.07
N SER A 71 -10.38 -10.93 -4.76
CA SER A 71 -11.53 -11.39 -3.99
C SER A 71 -12.71 -10.42 -4.08
N SER A 72 -12.47 -9.11 -4.05
CA SER A 72 -13.53 -8.11 -4.24
C SER A 72 -14.20 -8.26 -5.61
N ASN A 73 -13.43 -8.52 -6.67
CA ASN A 73 -13.98 -8.78 -8.00
C ASN A 73 -14.83 -10.05 -8.02
N ASN A 74 -14.38 -11.12 -7.37
CA ASN A 74 -15.15 -12.36 -7.27
C ASN A 74 -16.49 -12.14 -6.53
N ILE A 75 -16.48 -11.41 -5.41
CA ILE A 75 -17.72 -11.08 -4.67
C ILE A 75 -18.67 -10.27 -5.55
N ASN A 76 -18.17 -9.30 -6.31
CA ASN A 76 -18.98 -8.55 -7.26
C ASN A 76 -19.58 -9.42 -8.37
N GLN A 77 -18.85 -10.42 -8.86
CA GLN A 77 -19.37 -11.36 -9.84
C GLN A 77 -20.48 -12.23 -9.25
N VAL A 78 -20.31 -12.72 -8.02
CA VAL A 78 -21.35 -13.46 -7.28
C VAL A 78 -22.62 -12.61 -7.15
N ALA A 79 -22.49 -11.35 -6.71
CA ALA A 79 -23.63 -10.44 -6.55
C ALA A 79 -24.36 -10.20 -7.89
N LYS A 80 -23.61 -9.96 -8.97
CA LYS A 80 -24.19 -9.79 -10.32
C LYS A 80 -24.95 -11.04 -10.76
N HIS A 81 -24.38 -12.22 -10.56
CA HIS A 81 -25.00 -13.47 -10.99
C HIS A 81 -26.29 -13.77 -10.21
N LEU A 82 -26.27 -13.60 -8.88
CA LEU A 82 -27.45 -13.74 -8.03
C LEU A 82 -28.57 -12.77 -8.45
N ASN A 83 -28.23 -11.51 -8.76
CA ASN A 83 -29.21 -10.54 -9.25
C ASN A 83 -29.82 -10.96 -10.59
N ILE A 84 -29.02 -11.48 -11.53
CA ILE A 84 -29.51 -11.97 -12.82
C ILE A 84 -30.48 -13.15 -12.60
N LEU A 85 -30.10 -14.12 -11.77
CA LEU A 85 -30.95 -15.28 -11.47
C LEU A 85 -32.26 -14.88 -10.80
N SER A 86 -32.21 -13.91 -9.87
CA SER A 86 -33.39 -13.37 -9.21
C SER A 86 -34.33 -12.67 -10.20
N LEU A 87 -33.80 -11.83 -11.09
CA LEU A 87 -34.59 -11.12 -12.10
C LEU A 87 -35.23 -12.07 -13.12
N GLN A 88 -34.58 -13.20 -13.40
CA GLN A 88 -35.11 -14.24 -14.29
C GLN A 88 -36.10 -15.20 -13.59
N GLY A 89 -36.32 -15.05 -12.27
CA GLY A 89 -37.13 -15.98 -11.48
C GLY A 89 -36.54 -17.40 -11.39
N ARG A 90 -35.22 -17.52 -11.63
CA ARG A 90 -34.50 -18.80 -11.65
C ARG A 90 -33.70 -19.08 -10.39
N LEU A 91 -33.68 -18.12 -9.45
CA LEU A 91 -32.93 -18.22 -8.21
C LEU A 91 -33.47 -19.38 -7.35
N SER A 92 -32.69 -20.44 -7.26
CA SER A 92 -32.99 -21.61 -6.44
C SER A 92 -32.20 -21.62 -5.13
N TYR A 93 -32.67 -22.43 -4.16
CA TYR A 93 -31.93 -22.65 -2.92
C TYR A 93 -30.54 -23.23 -3.16
N GLU A 94 -30.40 -24.13 -4.15
CA GLU A 94 -29.13 -24.76 -4.51
C GLU A 94 -28.10 -23.74 -5.00
N GLU A 95 -28.53 -22.76 -5.81
CA GLU A 95 -27.67 -21.67 -6.27
C GLU A 95 -27.23 -20.76 -5.12
N CYS A 96 -28.15 -20.41 -4.22
CA CYS A 96 -27.81 -19.65 -3.01
C CYS A 96 -26.79 -20.40 -2.13
N ALA A 97 -27.00 -21.70 -1.91
CA ALA A 97 -26.09 -22.55 -1.13
C ALA A 97 -24.71 -22.69 -1.81
N HIS A 98 -24.67 -22.79 -3.13
CA HIS A 98 -23.43 -22.79 -3.90
C HIS A 98 -22.63 -21.49 -3.68
N TYR A 99 -23.28 -20.34 -3.83
CA TYR A 99 -22.60 -19.05 -3.68
C TYR A 99 -22.18 -18.74 -2.24
N LEU A 100 -22.93 -19.21 -1.24
CA LEU A 100 -22.50 -19.13 0.16
C LEU A 100 -21.18 -19.89 0.39
N ARG A 101 -21.03 -21.10 -0.16
CA ARG A 101 -19.77 -21.86 -0.06
C ARG A 101 -18.59 -21.16 -0.76
N VAL A 102 -18.86 -20.47 -1.88
CA VAL A 102 -17.84 -19.66 -2.56
C VAL A 102 -17.39 -18.51 -1.67
N LEU A 103 -18.32 -17.83 -0.98
CA LEU A 103 -17.99 -16.76 -0.04
C LEU A 103 -17.22 -17.27 1.18
N ASP A 104 -17.59 -18.42 1.75
CA ASP A 104 -16.84 -19.06 2.84
C ASP A 104 -15.40 -19.39 2.42
N THR A 105 -15.22 -19.87 1.19
CA THR A 105 -13.90 -20.17 0.63
C THR A 105 -13.04 -18.91 0.48
N ILE A 106 -13.64 -17.82 0.01
CA ILE A 106 -12.98 -16.50 -0.09
C ILE A 106 -12.59 -16.00 1.31
N ALA A 107 -13.49 -16.07 2.28
CA ALA A 107 -13.25 -15.66 3.66
C ALA A 107 -12.10 -16.45 4.30
N ALA A 108 -12.09 -17.79 4.16
CA ALA A 108 -11.01 -18.63 4.65
C ALA A 108 -9.65 -18.32 3.97
N GLY A 109 -9.68 -18.00 2.67
CA GLY A 109 -8.50 -17.53 1.94
C GLY A 109 -7.93 -16.24 2.52
N PHE A 110 -8.81 -15.29 2.87
CA PHE A 110 -8.41 -14.04 3.50
C PHE A 110 -7.82 -14.22 4.90
N THR A 111 -8.46 -15.00 5.75
CA THR A 111 -7.95 -15.25 7.11
C THR A 111 -6.55 -15.86 7.07
N ARG A 112 -6.28 -16.78 6.13
CA ARG A 112 -4.93 -17.35 5.93
C ARG A 112 -3.94 -16.31 5.43
N ALA A 113 -4.33 -15.50 4.43
CA ALA A 113 -3.48 -14.45 3.91
C ALA A 113 -3.10 -13.44 5.00
N LEU A 114 -4.10 -12.94 5.75
CA LEU A 114 -3.88 -12.00 6.85
C LEU A 114 -2.97 -12.58 7.93
N ARG A 115 -3.13 -13.86 8.32
CA ARG A 115 -2.23 -14.53 9.28
C ARG A 115 -0.77 -14.63 8.81
N ILE A 116 -0.53 -14.74 7.51
CA ILE A 116 0.83 -14.72 6.95
C ILE A 116 1.45 -13.32 7.11
N PHE A 117 0.64 -12.27 7.05
CA PHE A 117 1.08 -10.89 7.18
C PHE A 117 1.08 -10.37 8.63
N ASP A 118 0.35 -11.01 9.55
CA ASP A 118 0.29 -10.72 10.99
C ASP A 118 1.50 -11.28 11.78
N VAL A 119 2.42 -11.99 11.11
CA VAL A 119 3.70 -12.39 11.71
C VAL A 119 4.70 -11.24 11.55
N ASN A 120 4.49 -10.17 12.32
CA ASN A 120 5.51 -9.18 12.73
C ASN A 120 5.08 -8.53 14.04
#